data_AF-A0A2S0WZI1-F1
#
_entry.id   AF-A0A2S0WZI1-F1
#
_cell.length_a   1.000
_cell.length_b   1.000
_cell.length_c   1.000
_cell.angle_alpha   90.00
_cell.angle_beta   90.00
_cell.angle_gamma   90.00
#
_symmetry.space_group_name_H-M   'P 1'
#
loop_
_entity.id
_entity.type
_entity.pdbx_description
1 polymer ?
#
loop_
_entity_poly.entity_id
_entity_poly.type
_entity_poly.pdbx_seq_one_letter_code
_entity_poly.pdbx_strand_id
1 'polypeptide(L)'
;MPEAPVPDAAAERRHVPWAAVAVFAVVSCGLAWLVAAPLWARGLGMTDPLLLVLATVMMLTPAIATVAALLVERRQRGERGARGILRELGMWPLKPVGRTLGISAAAIVALPLLIATGLLVVGLLGLAEFDLVGFSGFEAQVAAQLPPGTPAPPIVLLVVMQLVMIPIGAIINAPFAFGEEVGWRGWLLPALRPLGVWPALLISGAFWGFWHSPLILLGYNFGLTDITGVLLMILACMVLGVLLGWTRLRTGSVWPAVFGHGAFNAAAGLGPLLVAADSPVPPAWLAGPAGLITCAVMAVLVAVLVAAGQFRRDRLDARLG
;
A
#
# COMPACT_ATOMS: atom_id res chain seq x y z
N MET A 1 -31.88 -17.55 -33.78
CA MET A 1 -32.44 -16.53 -32.87
C MET A 1 -31.30 -15.58 -32.51
N PRO A 2 -31.46 -14.26 -32.66
CA PRO A 2 -30.46 -13.31 -32.19
C PRO A 2 -30.39 -13.42 -30.66
N GLU A 3 -29.19 -13.61 -30.13
CA GLU A 3 -28.92 -13.48 -28.69
C GLU A 3 -29.43 -12.12 -28.21
N ALA A 4 -30.35 -12.13 -27.24
CA ALA A 4 -30.76 -10.92 -26.57
C ALA A 4 -29.51 -10.23 -25.97
N PRO A 5 -29.39 -8.89 -26.05
CA PRO A 5 -28.29 -8.19 -25.41
C PRO A 5 -28.32 -8.54 -23.92
N VAL A 6 -27.24 -9.13 -23.42
CA VAL A 6 -27.03 -9.24 -21.98
C VAL A 6 -27.15 -7.81 -21.43
N PRO A 7 -28.12 -7.50 -20.56
CA PRO A 7 -28.22 -6.18 -19.99
C PRO A 7 -26.87 -5.82 -19.36
N ASP A 8 -26.36 -4.63 -19.67
CA ASP A 8 -25.06 -4.14 -19.24
C ASP A 8 -24.96 -4.25 -17.72
N ALA A 9 -24.40 -5.36 -17.24
CA ALA A 9 -24.36 -5.71 -15.82
C ALA A 9 -23.35 -4.87 -15.03
N ALA A 10 -22.78 -3.84 -15.67
CA ALA A 10 -22.20 -2.69 -14.99
C ALA A 10 -23.33 -1.69 -14.69
N ALA A 11 -24.29 -2.09 -13.84
CA ALA A 11 -25.25 -1.14 -13.33
C ALA A 11 -24.50 -0.16 -12.40
N GLU A 12 -24.32 1.07 -12.88
CA GLU A 12 -23.84 2.21 -12.09
C GLU A 12 -24.39 2.14 -10.68
N ARG A 13 -23.50 2.01 -9.68
CA ARG A 13 -23.90 2.27 -8.30
C ARG A 13 -24.29 3.74 -8.24
N ARG A 14 -25.58 4.04 -8.29
CA ARG A 14 -26.08 5.43 -8.18
C ARG A 14 -25.86 6.02 -6.79
N HIS A 15 -25.71 5.16 -5.78
CA HIS A 15 -25.58 5.54 -4.38
C HIS A 15 -24.53 4.69 -3.68
N VAL A 16 -23.87 5.28 -2.68
CA VAL A 16 -22.92 4.58 -1.80
C VAL A 16 -23.68 3.58 -0.93
N PRO A 17 -23.27 2.30 -0.85
CA PRO A 17 -23.89 1.32 0.02
C PRO A 17 -23.40 1.50 1.47
N TRP A 18 -23.84 2.56 2.15
CA TRP A 18 -23.32 2.95 3.47
C TRP A 18 -23.36 1.83 4.52
N ALA A 19 -24.39 0.97 4.50
CA ALA A 19 -24.44 -0.20 5.39
C ALA A 19 -23.28 -1.18 5.15
N ALA A 20 -22.97 -1.48 3.90
CA ALA A 20 -21.85 -2.36 3.56
C ALA A 20 -20.50 -1.67 3.85
N VAL A 21 -20.39 -0.35 3.64
CA VAL A 21 -19.19 0.43 3.96
C VAL A 21 -18.92 0.44 5.47
N ALA A 22 -19.97 0.62 6.27
CA ALA A 22 -19.86 0.56 7.73
C ALA A 22 -19.42 -0.83 8.21
N VAL A 23 -20.01 -1.89 7.67
CA VAL A 23 -19.60 -3.27 7.98
C VAL A 23 -18.15 -3.52 7.56
N PHE A 24 -17.76 -3.11 6.36
CA PHE A 24 -16.38 -3.21 5.91
C PHE A 24 -15.41 -2.50 6.86
N ALA A 25 -15.71 -1.26 7.24
CA ALA A 25 -14.87 -0.46 8.13
C ALA A 25 -14.73 -1.09 9.52
N VAL A 26 -15.84 -1.51 10.13
CA VAL A 26 -15.85 -2.14 11.46
C VAL A 26 -15.11 -3.48 11.44
N VAL A 27 -15.35 -4.32 10.43
CA VAL A 27 -14.71 -5.63 10.34
C VAL A 27 -13.21 -5.49 10.07
N SER A 28 -12.80 -4.64 9.12
CA SER A 28 -11.37 -4.46 8.81
C SER A 28 -10.60 -3.89 10.00
N CYS A 29 -11.09 -2.81 10.61
CA CYS A 29 -10.41 -2.16 11.75
C CYS A 29 -10.52 -3.01 13.02
N GLY A 30 -11.68 -3.62 13.29
CA GLY A 30 -11.87 -4.48 14.45
C GLY A 30 -10.98 -5.72 14.41
N LEU A 31 -10.86 -6.37 13.24
CA LEU A 31 -9.94 -7.50 13.08
C LEU A 31 -8.48 -7.07 13.14
N ALA A 32 -8.12 -5.89 12.63
CA ALA A 32 -6.76 -5.36 12.79
C ALA A 32 -6.35 -5.22 14.26
N TRP A 33 -7.22 -4.61 15.07
CA TRP A 33 -7.01 -4.52 16.51
C TRP A 33 -6.96 -5.89 17.18
N LEU A 34 -7.84 -6.82 16.79
CA LEU A 34 -7.86 -8.17 17.34
C LEU A 34 -6.56 -8.94 17.02
N VAL A 35 -6.06 -8.84 15.79
CA VAL A 35 -4.81 -9.48 15.37
C VAL A 35 -3.61 -8.85 16.08
N ALA A 36 -3.61 -7.54 16.30
CA ALA A 36 -2.54 -6.84 16.98
C ALA A 36 -2.61 -6.94 18.52
N ALA A 37 -3.75 -7.34 19.10
CA ALA A 37 -3.96 -7.40 20.55
C ALA A 37 -2.87 -8.18 21.33
N PRO A 38 -2.29 -9.29 20.83
CA PRO A 38 -1.18 -9.94 21.52
C PRO A 38 0.06 -9.05 21.70
N LEU A 39 0.37 -8.16 20.76
CA LEU A 39 1.49 -7.21 20.87
C LEU A 39 1.27 -6.23 22.02
N TRP A 40 0.03 -5.73 22.14
CA TRP A 40 -0.39 -4.83 23.22
C TRP A 40 -0.36 -5.53 24.58
N ALA A 41 -0.87 -6.75 24.66
CA ALA A 41 -0.89 -7.53 25.90
C ALA A 41 0.51 -7.88 26.41
N ARG A 42 1.47 -8.09 25.49
CA ARG A 42 2.87 -8.41 25.82
C ARG A 42 3.69 -7.18 26.19
N GLY A 43 3.34 -6.01 25.65
CA GLY A 43 3.99 -4.75 26.00
C GLY A 43 5.44 -4.59 25.50
N LEU A 44 5.90 -5.43 24.57
CA LEU A 44 7.26 -5.39 24.02
C LEU A 44 7.44 -4.36 22.89
N GLY A 45 6.35 -3.72 22.45
CA GLY A 45 6.36 -2.70 21.41
C GLY A 45 6.98 -3.19 20.10
N MET A 46 7.83 -2.35 19.49
CA MET A 46 8.50 -2.65 18.21
C MET A 46 9.55 -3.76 18.29
N THR A 47 9.92 -4.21 19.50
CA THR A 47 10.90 -5.29 19.69
C THR A 47 10.24 -6.67 19.81
N ASP A 48 8.91 -6.75 19.73
CA ASP A 48 8.20 -8.02 19.86
C ASP A 48 8.53 -8.97 18.68
N PRO A 49 8.99 -10.22 18.93
CA PRO A 49 9.29 -11.17 17.87
C PRO A 49 8.07 -11.56 17.01
N LEU A 50 6.84 -11.37 17.52
CA LEU A 50 5.62 -11.65 16.77
C LEU A 50 5.19 -10.51 15.85
N LEU A 51 5.84 -9.34 15.91
CA LEU A 51 5.40 -8.14 15.20
C LEU A 51 5.24 -8.37 13.70
N LEU A 52 6.26 -8.93 13.04
CA LEU A 52 6.23 -9.17 11.59
C LEU A 52 5.14 -10.18 11.20
N VAL A 53 4.96 -11.23 12.00
CA VAL A 53 3.94 -12.26 11.75
C VAL A 53 2.55 -11.66 11.89
N LEU A 54 2.29 -10.94 12.99
CA LEU A 54 0.97 -10.35 13.24
C LEU A 54 0.66 -9.19 12.28
N ALA A 55 1.65 -8.38 11.91
CA ALA A 55 1.49 -7.37 10.86
C ALA A 55 1.10 -8.02 9.52
N THR A 56 1.77 -9.13 9.14
CA THR A 56 1.47 -9.88 7.91
C THR A 56 0.07 -10.49 7.94
N VAL A 57 -0.35 -11.07 9.07
CA VAL A 57 -1.70 -11.62 9.24
C VAL A 57 -2.74 -10.51 9.20
N MET A 58 -2.44 -9.35 9.80
CA MET A 58 -3.32 -8.19 9.80
C MET A 58 -3.65 -7.75 8.36
N MET A 59 -2.71 -7.82 7.41
CA MET A 59 -2.93 -7.51 5.98
C MET A 59 -4.07 -8.31 5.33
N LEU A 60 -4.49 -9.45 5.89
CA LEU A 60 -5.63 -10.24 5.38
C LEU A 60 -7.01 -9.72 5.85
N THR A 61 -7.03 -8.82 6.83
CA THR A 61 -8.28 -8.32 7.43
C THR A 61 -9.18 -7.54 6.46
N PRO A 62 -8.67 -6.73 5.50
CA PRO A 62 -9.53 -6.06 4.50
C PRO A 62 -10.16 -7.04 3.50
N ALA A 63 -9.51 -8.16 3.19
CA ALA A 63 -10.11 -9.23 2.38
C ALA A 63 -11.28 -9.89 3.11
N ILE A 64 -11.14 -10.18 4.40
CA ILE A 64 -12.23 -10.72 5.23
C ILE A 64 -13.38 -9.70 5.30
N ALA A 65 -13.06 -8.42 5.49
CA ALA A 65 -14.05 -7.34 5.49
C ALA A 65 -14.79 -7.21 4.14
N THR A 66 -14.10 -7.46 3.03
CA THR A 66 -14.71 -7.50 1.69
C THR A 66 -15.77 -8.59 1.60
N VAL A 67 -15.48 -9.79 2.10
CA VAL A 67 -16.46 -10.89 2.14
C VAL A 67 -17.67 -10.49 2.99
N ALA A 68 -17.46 -9.91 4.17
CA ALA A 68 -18.55 -9.44 5.02
C ALA A 68 -19.42 -8.37 4.32
N ALA A 69 -18.80 -7.42 3.64
CA ALA A 69 -19.51 -6.38 2.90
C ALA A 69 -20.31 -6.94 1.72
N LEU A 70 -19.74 -7.90 0.98
CA LEU A 70 -20.44 -8.61 -0.11
C LEU A 70 -21.65 -9.42 0.40
N LEU A 71 -21.58 -9.99 1.61
CA LEU A 71 -22.72 -10.69 2.22
C LEU A 71 -23.87 -9.72 2.57
N VAL A 72 -23.56 -8.52 3.07
CA VAL A 72 -24.55 -7.46 3.30
C VAL A 72 -25.19 -7.05 1.97
N GLU A 73 -24.37 -6.83 0.95
CA GLU A 73 -24.85 -6.47 -0.38
C GLU A 73 -25.71 -7.56 -1.03
N ARG A 74 -25.37 -8.85 -0.83
CA ARG A 74 -26.18 -9.98 -1.29
C ARG A 74 -27.57 -9.97 -0.65
N ARG A 75 -27.67 -9.67 0.64
CA ARG A 75 -28.96 -9.56 1.33
C ARG A 75 -29.82 -8.39 0.80
N GLN A 76 -29.18 -7.30 0.38
CA GLN A 76 -29.89 -6.11 -0.10
C GLN A 76 -30.27 -6.17 -1.58
N ARG A 77 -29.46 -6.82 -2.42
CA ARG A 77 -29.59 -6.79 -3.89
C ARG A 77 -29.81 -8.15 -4.53
N GLY A 78 -29.88 -9.23 -3.75
CA GLY A 78 -29.98 -10.59 -4.23
C GLY A 78 -28.63 -11.22 -4.61
N GLU A 79 -28.68 -12.46 -5.12
CA GLU A 79 -27.49 -13.22 -5.48
C GLU A 79 -26.81 -12.68 -6.73
N ARG A 80 -25.47 -12.73 -6.74
CA ARG A 80 -24.64 -12.39 -7.89
C ARG A 80 -23.75 -13.57 -8.23
N GLY A 81 -23.58 -13.82 -9.52
CA GLY A 81 -22.66 -14.85 -9.99
C GLY A 81 -21.20 -14.53 -9.62
N ALA A 82 -20.41 -15.56 -9.33
CA ALA A 82 -19.00 -15.42 -8.93
C ALA A 82 -18.17 -14.59 -9.94
N ARG A 83 -18.43 -14.75 -11.24
CA ARG A 83 -17.77 -13.95 -12.29
C ARG A 83 -18.06 -12.45 -12.19
N GLY A 84 -19.27 -12.07 -11.76
CA GLY A 84 -19.64 -10.68 -11.53
C GLY A 84 -18.85 -10.09 -10.36
N ILE A 85 -18.74 -10.82 -9.25
CA ILE A 85 -17.96 -10.41 -8.08
C ILE A 85 -16.49 -10.23 -8.43
N LEU A 86 -15.88 -11.19 -9.12
CA LEU A 86 -14.48 -11.09 -9.55
C LEU A 86 -14.23 -9.88 -10.46
N ARG A 87 -15.21 -9.51 -11.28
CA ARG A 87 -15.16 -8.32 -12.14
C ARG A 87 -15.30 -7.02 -11.34
N GLU A 88 -16.25 -6.94 -10.42
CA GLU A 88 -16.41 -5.79 -9.53
C GLU A 88 -15.15 -5.55 -8.68
N LEU A 89 -14.53 -6.63 -8.20
CA LEU A 89 -13.28 -6.58 -7.43
C LEU A 89 -12.05 -6.30 -8.30
N GLY A 90 -12.17 -6.27 -9.63
CA GLY A 90 -11.06 -6.06 -10.55
C GLY A 90 -10.05 -7.21 -10.57
N MET A 91 -10.45 -8.40 -10.12
CA MET A 91 -9.64 -9.62 -10.15
C MET A 91 -9.65 -10.25 -11.55
N TRP A 92 -10.80 -10.20 -12.24
CA TRP A 92 -10.99 -10.83 -13.55
C TRP A 92 -12.14 -10.18 -14.34
N PRO A 93 -12.05 -10.01 -15.68
CA PRO A 93 -10.92 -10.34 -16.56
C PRO A 93 -9.84 -9.27 -16.55
N LEU A 94 -8.60 -9.68 -16.88
CA LEU A 94 -7.44 -8.78 -16.93
C LEU A 94 -7.38 -7.90 -18.20
N LYS A 95 -8.47 -7.80 -18.96
CA LYS A 95 -8.48 -7.15 -20.27
C LYS A 95 -8.53 -5.61 -20.14
N PRO A 96 -7.68 -4.86 -20.87
CA PRO A 96 -6.63 -5.33 -21.78
C PRO A 96 -5.38 -5.82 -21.04
N VAL A 97 -4.94 -7.07 -21.28
CA VAL A 97 -3.86 -7.73 -20.53
C VAL A 97 -2.55 -6.97 -20.64
N GLY A 98 -2.17 -6.52 -21.84
CA GLY A 98 -0.93 -5.77 -22.04
C GLY A 98 -0.87 -4.46 -21.24
N ARG A 99 -2.00 -3.78 -21.07
CA ARG A 99 -2.08 -2.57 -20.24
C ARG A 99 -1.96 -2.90 -18.76
N THR A 100 -2.66 -3.94 -18.29
CA THR A 100 -2.59 -4.40 -16.91
C THR A 100 -1.15 -4.80 -16.55
N LEU A 101 -0.51 -5.62 -17.38
CA LEU A 101 0.89 -6.04 -17.17
C LEU A 101 1.87 -4.86 -17.26
N GLY A 102 1.70 -3.97 -18.24
CA GLY A 102 2.57 -2.80 -18.39
C GLY A 102 2.49 -1.85 -17.20
N ILE A 103 1.29 -1.59 -16.66
CA ILE A 103 1.11 -0.74 -15.48
C ILE A 103 1.57 -1.47 -14.21
N SER A 104 1.39 -2.79 -14.09
CA SER A 104 1.97 -3.58 -12.99
C SER A 104 3.50 -3.50 -12.98
N ALA A 105 4.15 -3.70 -14.13
CA ALA A 105 5.60 -3.59 -14.25
C ALA A 105 6.08 -2.16 -13.95
N ALA A 106 5.38 -1.14 -14.46
CA ALA A 106 5.67 0.25 -14.13
C ALA A 106 5.52 0.54 -12.63
N ALA A 107 4.49 0.00 -11.96
CA ALA A 107 4.28 0.19 -10.52
C ALA A 107 5.37 -0.48 -9.67
N ILE A 108 5.84 -1.66 -10.07
CA ILE A 108 6.95 -2.37 -9.40
C ILE A 108 8.22 -1.53 -9.40
N VAL A 109 8.47 -0.76 -10.46
CA VAL A 109 9.67 0.10 -10.57
C VAL A 109 9.42 1.48 -9.97
N ALA A 110 8.29 2.10 -10.29
CA ALA A 110 8.02 3.50 -9.94
C ALA A 110 7.93 3.72 -8.42
N LEU A 111 7.29 2.82 -7.66
CA LEU A 111 7.10 3.04 -6.21
C LEU A 111 8.41 2.96 -5.42
N PRO A 112 9.31 1.98 -5.64
CA PRO A 112 10.67 2.02 -5.10
C PRO A 112 11.45 3.27 -5.50
N LEU A 113 11.32 3.72 -6.76
CA LEU A 113 11.98 4.95 -7.21
C LEU A 113 11.47 6.20 -6.50
N LEU A 114 10.20 6.26 -6.09
CA LEU A 114 9.68 7.37 -5.28
C LEU A 114 10.31 7.40 -3.89
N ILE A 115 10.52 6.23 -3.26
CA ILE A 115 11.27 6.13 -1.99
C ILE A 115 12.72 6.58 -2.20
N ALA A 116 13.39 6.09 -3.23
CA ALA A 116 14.77 6.49 -3.56
C ALA A 116 14.88 7.99 -3.85
N THR A 117 13.87 8.58 -4.51
CA THR A 117 13.80 10.03 -4.76
C THR A 117 13.57 10.80 -3.45
N GLY A 118 12.74 10.28 -2.54
CA GLY A 118 12.58 10.83 -1.20
C GLY A 118 13.91 10.87 -0.44
N LEU A 119 14.66 9.76 -0.45
CA LEU A 119 16.00 9.70 0.14
C LEU A 119 16.96 10.68 -0.53
N LEU A 120 16.96 10.80 -1.86
CA LEU A 120 17.75 11.81 -2.56
C LEU A 120 17.46 13.22 -2.04
N VAL A 121 16.18 13.57 -1.85
CA VAL A 121 15.78 14.87 -1.26
C VAL A 121 16.29 15.02 0.18
N VAL A 122 16.24 13.97 1.01
CA VAL A 122 16.81 13.98 2.37
C VAL A 122 18.30 14.33 2.34
N GLY A 123 19.08 13.71 1.44
CA GLY A 123 20.50 14.00 1.27
C GLY A 123 20.77 15.41 0.74
N LEU A 124 19.98 15.88 -0.23
CA LEU A 124 20.10 17.24 -0.78
C LEU A 124 19.77 18.33 0.26
N LEU A 125 18.90 18.03 1.22
CA LEU A 125 18.58 18.92 2.34
C LEU A 125 19.62 18.85 3.48
N GLY A 126 20.63 17.98 3.37
CA GLY A 126 21.64 17.78 4.41
C GLY A 126 21.07 17.16 5.69
N LEU A 127 19.94 16.47 5.61
CA LEU A 127 19.29 15.84 6.77
C LEU A 127 19.92 14.49 7.13
N ALA A 128 20.59 13.84 6.17
CA ALA A 128 21.38 12.64 6.34
C ALA A 128 22.56 12.65 5.36
N GLU A 129 23.67 12.07 5.77
CA GLU A 129 24.82 11.80 4.93
C GLU A 129 24.71 10.39 4.35
N PHE A 130 24.99 10.26 3.05
CA PHE A 130 24.92 8.98 2.36
C PHE A 130 26.31 8.46 2.01
N ASP A 131 26.52 7.17 2.27
CA ASP A 131 27.71 6.43 1.85
C ASP A 131 27.33 5.43 0.77
N LEU A 132 27.47 5.85 -0.49
CA LEU A 132 27.07 5.09 -1.67
C LEU A 132 28.18 4.15 -2.18
N VAL A 133 29.34 4.12 -1.51
CA VAL A 133 30.50 3.34 -1.92
C VAL A 133 30.81 2.26 -0.89
N GLY A 134 30.97 2.66 0.38
CA GLY A 134 31.27 1.77 1.48
C GLY A 134 30.03 1.17 2.13
N PHE A 135 28.88 1.83 2.05
CA PHE A 135 27.64 1.44 2.74
C PHE A 135 27.86 1.21 4.25
N SER A 136 28.70 2.05 4.87
CA SER A 136 29.16 1.92 6.27
C SER A 136 28.04 1.72 7.28
N GLY A 137 26.90 2.43 7.14
CA GLY A 137 25.77 2.25 8.04
C GLY A 137 25.10 0.88 7.91
N PHE A 138 24.98 0.36 6.69
CA PHE A 138 24.48 -0.99 6.46
C PHE A 138 25.46 -2.05 6.94
N GLU A 139 26.77 -1.84 6.73
CA GLU A 139 27.81 -2.72 7.25
C GLU A 139 27.76 -2.82 8.78
N ALA A 140 27.61 -1.69 9.47
CA ALA A 140 27.46 -1.65 10.93
C ALA A 140 26.22 -2.42 11.40
N GLN A 141 25.09 -2.32 10.67
CA GLN A 141 23.87 -3.07 10.99
C GLN A 141 24.04 -4.57 10.80
N VAL A 142 24.68 -5.00 9.71
CA VAL A 142 24.97 -6.41 9.45
C VAL A 142 25.91 -6.97 10.53
N ALA A 143 26.98 -6.23 10.85
CA ALA A 143 27.93 -6.63 11.90
C ALA A 143 27.26 -6.79 13.27
N ALA A 144 26.29 -5.94 13.60
CA ALA A 144 25.55 -6.02 14.87
C ALA A 144 24.64 -7.26 14.98
N GLN A 145 24.27 -7.89 13.87
CA GLN A 145 23.43 -9.10 13.84
C GLN A 145 24.25 -10.40 13.84
N LEU A 146 25.56 -10.28 13.61
CA LEU A 146 26.47 -11.40 13.49
C LEU A 146 27.07 -11.77 14.85
N PRO A 147 27.29 -13.07 15.15
CA PRO A 147 28.01 -13.46 16.36
C PRO A 147 29.43 -12.86 16.40
N PRO A 148 29.96 -12.51 17.58
CA PRO A 148 31.30 -11.95 17.71
C PRO A 148 32.36 -12.81 17.02
N GLY A 149 33.20 -12.18 16.18
CA GLY A 149 34.29 -12.85 15.45
C GLY A 149 33.87 -13.54 14.16
N THR A 150 32.60 -13.45 13.74
CA THR A 150 32.18 -13.97 12.43
C THR A 150 32.43 -12.93 11.33
N PRO A 151 33.13 -13.29 10.24
CA PRO A 151 33.39 -12.36 9.14
C PRO A 151 32.09 -12.09 8.37
N ALA A 152 31.77 -10.81 8.17
CA ALA A 152 30.63 -10.40 7.35
C ALA A 152 30.90 -10.69 5.85
N PRO A 153 29.88 -11.10 5.08
CA PRO A 153 29.98 -11.13 3.62
C PRO A 153 30.34 -9.75 3.05
N PRO A 154 30.93 -9.67 1.84
CA PRO A 154 31.22 -8.39 1.20
C PRO A 154 29.97 -7.51 1.11
N ILE A 155 30.02 -6.30 1.68
CA ILE A 155 28.84 -5.45 1.82
C ILE A 155 28.19 -5.11 0.47
N VAL A 156 29.01 -4.87 -0.55
CA VAL A 156 28.55 -4.60 -1.93
C VAL A 156 27.71 -5.76 -2.48
N LEU A 157 28.06 -7.01 -2.15
CA LEU A 157 27.26 -8.18 -2.56
C LEU A 157 25.88 -8.14 -1.89
N LEU A 158 25.82 -7.86 -0.58
CA LEU A 158 24.56 -7.76 0.17
C LEU A 158 23.69 -6.62 -0.36
N VAL A 159 24.29 -5.48 -0.71
CA VAL A 159 23.61 -4.32 -1.31
C VAL A 159 23.00 -4.69 -2.67
N VAL A 160 23.80 -5.28 -3.57
CA VAL A 160 23.32 -5.72 -4.88
C VAL A 160 22.20 -6.73 -4.73
N MET A 161 22.33 -7.70 -3.81
CA MET A 161 21.27 -8.65 -3.51
C MET A 161 20.00 -7.94 -3.02
N GLN A 162 20.11 -6.98 -2.10
CA GLN A 162 18.96 -6.23 -1.61
C GLN A 162 18.23 -5.47 -2.72
N LEU A 163 18.97 -4.83 -3.62
CA LEU A 163 18.41 -4.10 -4.77
C LEU A 163 17.73 -5.04 -5.78
N VAL A 164 18.35 -6.17 -6.10
CA VAL A 164 17.78 -7.21 -6.97
C VAL A 164 16.54 -7.85 -6.34
N MET A 165 16.52 -7.94 -5.01
CA MET A 165 15.39 -8.50 -4.26
C MET A 165 14.19 -7.56 -4.17
N ILE A 166 14.27 -6.29 -4.57
CA ILE A 166 13.10 -5.39 -4.57
C ILE A 166 11.99 -5.88 -5.54
N PRO A 167 12.26 -6.11 -6.84
CA PRO A 167 11.22 -6.62 -7.76
C PRO A 167 10.78 -8.04 -7.40
N ILE A 168 11.67 -8.89 -6.89
CA ILE A 168 11.32 -10.24 -6.42
C ILE A 168 10.44 -10.16 -5.17
N GLY A 169 10.80 -9.28 -4.24
CA GLY A 169 10.07 -8.96 -3.03
C GLY A 169 8.68 -8.42 -3.32
N ALA A 170 8.50 -7.65 -4.40
CA ALA A 170 7.18 -7.25 -4.86
C ALA A 170 6.26 -8.44 -5.19
N ILE A 171 6.82 -9.50 -5.79
CA ILE A 171 6.10 -10.73 -6.11
C ILE A 171 5.85 -11.55 -4.84
N ILE A 172 6.84 -11.68 -3.96
CA ILE A 172 6.71 -12.38 -2.68
C ILE A 172 5.67 -11.72 -1.78
N ASN A 173 5.61 -10.38 -1.76
CA ASN A 173 4.66 -9.60 -1.00
C ASN A 173 3.26 -9.56 -1.64
N ALA A 174 3.12 -9.93 -2.91
CA ALA A 174 1.86 -9.80 -3.65
C ALA A 174 0.67 -10.52 -2.99
N PRO A 175 0.79 -11.74 -2.41
CA PRO A 175 -0.34 -12.38 -1.73
C PRO A 175 -0.83 -11.59 -0.50
N PHE A 176 0.09 -10.99 0.25
CA PHE A 176 -0.26 -10.19 1.44
C PHE A 176 -0.83 -8.83 1.03
N ALA A 177 -0.18 -8.16 0.09
CA ALA A 177 -0.68 -6.93 -0.52
C ALA A 177 -2.05 -7.15 -1.18
N PHE A 178 -2.30 -8.32 -1.78
CA PHE A 178 -3.61 -8.68 -2.31
C PHE A 178 -4.69 -8.71 -1.22
N GLY A 179 -4.38 -9.22 -0.03
CA GLY A 179 -5.28 -9.21 1.12
C GLY A 179 -5.80 -7.81 1.47
N GLU A 180 -4.94 -6.80 1.33
CA GLU A 180 -5.31 -5.41 1.54
C GLU A 180 -6.00 -4.79 0.32
N GLU A 181 -5.36 -4.90 -0.85
CA GLU A 181 -5.78 -4.21 -2.06
C GLU A 181 -7.13 -4.71 -2.59
N VAL A 182 -7.50 -5.97 -2.35
CA VAL A 182 -8.86 -6.45 -2.67
C VAL A 182 -9.93 -5.74 -1.83
N GLY A 183 -9.60 -5.33 -0.61
CA GLY A 183 -10.48 -4.49 0.21
C GLY A 183 -10.47 -3.04 -0.23
N TRP A 184 -9.29 -2.42 -0.23
CA TRP A 184 -9.17 -0.98 -0.49
C TRP A 184 -9.49 -0.60 -1.93
N ARG A 185 -8.80 -1.21 -2.90
CA ARG A 185 -8.93 -0.88 -4.33
C ARG A 185 -9.96 -1.77 -5.03
N GLY A 186 -10.11 -2.99 -4.53
CA GLY A 186 -11.07 -3.99 -4.98
C GLY A 186 -12.50 -3.63 -4.69
N TRP A 187 -12.82 -3.27 -3.45
CA TRP A 187 -14.20 -3.09 -3.01
C TRP A 187 -14.53 -1.67 -2.53
N LEU A 188 -13.77 -1.11 -1.58
CA LEU A 188 -14.09 0.16 -0.93
C LEU A 188 -14.03 1.33 -1.91
N LEU A 189 -12.96 1.43 -2.70
CA LEU A 189 -12.82 2.47 -3.72
C LEU A 189 -14.00 2.46 -4.70
N PRO A 190 -14.36 1.34 -5.36
CA PRO A 190 -15.57 1.25 -6.19
C PRO A 190 -16.87 1.58 -5.44
N ALA A 191 -17.03 1.17 -4.17
CA ALA A 191 -18.22 1.47 -3.38
C ALA A 191 -18.39 2.98 -3.11
N LEU A 192 -17.29 3.73 -3.01
CA LEU A 192 -17.26 5.18 -2.78
C LEU A 192 -17.29 6.02 -4.07
N ARG A 193 -17.12 5.41 -5.26
CA ARG A 193 -17.19 6.09 -6.56
C ARG A 193 -18.40 7.01 -6.79
N PRO A 194 -19.61 6.74 -6.24
CA PRO A 194 -20.74 7.65 -6.39
C PRO A 194 -20.48 9.06 -5.82
N LEU A 195 -19.49 9.22 -4.93
CA LEU A 195 -19.06 10.52 -4.41
C LEU A 195 -18.14 11.29 -5.37
N GLY A 196 -17.69 10.67 -6.46
CA GLY A 196 -16.71 11.21 -7.40
C GLY A 196 -15.33 10.55 -7.31
N VAL A 197 -14.38 10.98 -8.16
CA VAL A 197 -13.02 10.40 -8.22
C VAL A 197 -12.23 10.75 -6.96
N TRP A 198 -12.13 12.04 -6.65
CA TRP A 198 -11.31 12.52 -5.54
C TRP A 198 -11.84 12.11 -4.17
N PRO A 199 -13.14 12.28 -3.84
CA PRO A 199 -13.64 11.83 -2.55
C PRO A 199 -13.44 10.32 -2.35
N ALA A 200 -13.68 9.52 -3.39
CA ALA A 200 -13.49 8.06 -3.29
C ALA A 200 -12.03 7.67 -3.02
N LEU A 201 -11.07 8.28 -3.73
CA LEU A 201 -9.64 8.01 -3.53
C LEU A 201 -9.17 8.47 -2.14
N LEU A 202 -9.53 9.69 -1.74
CA LEU A 202 -9.09 10.27 -0.48
C LEU A 202 -9.71 9.57 0.73
N ILE A 203 -11.01 9.29 0.71
CA ILE A 203 -11.69 8.57 1.81
C ILE A 203 -11.17 7.14 1.90
N SER A 204 -10.99 6.44 0.76
CA SER A 204 -10.42 5.09 0.77
C SER A 204 -9.00 5.06 1.35
N GLY A 205 -8.17 6.05 1.01
CA GLY A 205 -6.82 6.17 1.58
C GLY A 205 -6.84 6.51 3.07
N ALA A 206 -7.78 7.35 3.51
CA ALA A 206 -7.93 7.69 4.92
C ALA A 206 -8.36 6.47 5.77
N PHE A 207 -9.30 5.65 5.28
CA PHE A 207 -9.65 4.38 5.92
C PHE A 207 -8.46 3.44 6.03
N TRP A 208 -7.67 3.33 4.94
CA TRP A 208 -6.48 2.50 4.94
C TRP A 208 -5.43 2.99 5.95
N GLY A 209 -5.19 4.30 6.05
CA GLY A 209 -4.27 4.84 7.05
C GLY A 209 -4.77 4.68 8.48
N PHE A 210 -6.06 4.92 8.73
CA PHE A 210 -6.66 4.70 10.05
C PHE A 210 -6.60 3.23 10.48
N TRP A 211 -6.77 2.30 9.55
CA TRP A 211 -6.67 0.85 9.82
C TRP A 211 -5.30 0.43 10.40
N HIS A 212 -4.22 1.18 10.14
CA HIS A 212 -2.89 0.91 10.70
C HIS A 212 -2.74 1.30 12.18
N SER A 213 -3.71 2.00 12.77
CA SER A 213 -3.67 2.51 14.15
C SER A 213 -3.07 1.54 15.20
N PRO A 214 -3.46 0.25 15.28
CA PRO A 214 -2.93 -0.64 16.32
C PRO A 214 -1.42 -0.85 16.25
N LEU A 215 -0.79 -0.74 15.08
CA LEU A 215 0.66 -0.86 14.92
C LEU A 215 1.34 0.51 15.02
N ILE A 216 0.72 1.54 14.47
CA ILE A 216 1.25 2.91 14.55
C ILE A 216 1.40 3.36 15.99
N LEU A 217 0.40 3.11 16.84
CA LEU A 217 0.46 3.49 18.25
C LEU A 217 1.50 2.68 19.06
N LEU A 218 2.11 1.64 18.47
CA LEU A 218 3.27 0.93 19.03
C LEU A 218 4.62 1.51 18.53
N GLY A 219 4.60 2.49 17.61
CA GLY A 219 5.78 3.12 17.02
C GLY A 219 6.08 2.70 15.58
N TYR A 220 5.19 1.94 14.94
CA TYR A 220 5.41 1.47 13.56
C TYR A 220 5.57 2.64 12.57
N ASN A 221 6.50 2.50 11.61
CA ASN A 221 6.91 3.47 10.58
C ASN A 221 7.47 4.83 11.05
N PHE A 222 7.04 5.36 12.19
CA PHE A 222 7.34 6.74 12.57
C PHE A 222 8.07 6.88 13.90
N GLY A 223 8.10 5.82 14.73
CA GLY A 223 8.59 5.89 16.11
C GLY A 223 7.70 6.73 17.04
N LEU A 224 6.50 7.10 16.59
CA LEU A 224 5.52 7.88 17.35
C LEU A 224 4.42 6.94 17.87
N THR A 225 4.05 7.08 19.14
CA THR A 225 3.06 6.21 19.82
C THR A 225 1.75 6.95 20.16
N ASP A 226 1.50 8.07 19.48
CA ASP A 226 0.36 8.94 19.72
C ASP A 226 -0.46 9.20 18.45
N ILE A 227 -1.48 10.07 18.59
CA ILE A 227 -2.39 10.42 17.49
C ILE A 227 -1.67 11.06 16.30
N THR A 228 -0.51 11.70 16.49
CA THR A 228 0.23 12.34 15.40
C THR A 228 0.77 11.30 14.44
N GLY A 229 1.26 10.16 14.94
CA GLY A 229 1.64 9.01 14.11
C GLY A 229 0.47 8.50 13.27
N VAL A 230 -0.72 8.41 13.85
CA VAL A 230 -1.94 7.95 13.15
C VAL A 230 -2.33 8.93 12.05
N LEU A 231 -2.29 10.24 12.33
CA LEU A 231 -2.58 11.28 11.34
C LEU A 231 -1.57 11.30 10.20
N LEU A 232 -0.28 11.08 10.50
CA LEU A 232 0.76 10.93 9.49
C LEU A 232 0.53 9.69 8.62
N MET A 233 0.11 8.58 9.22
CA MET A 233 -0.24 7.37 8.46
C MET A 233 -1.45 7.59 7.55
N ILE A 234 -2.48 8.29 8.05
CA ILE A 234 -3.63 8.70 7.23
C ILE A 234 -3.17 9.54 6.03
N LEU A 235 -2.32 10.54 6.25
CA LEU A 235 -1.76 11.35 5.16
C LEU A 235 -0.98 10.50 4.15
N ALA A 236 -0.07 9.65 4.62
CA ALA A 236 0.74 8.78 3.77
C ALA A 236 -0.13 7.83 2.93
N CYS A 237 -1.10 7.17 3.55
CA CYS A 237 -2.04 6.27 2.88
C CYS A 237 -3.01 7.01 1.94
N MET A 238 -3.35 8.27 2.21
CA MET A 238 -4.11 9.11 1.26
C MET A 238 -3.30 9.35 -0.02
N VAL A 239 -2.03 9.75 0.10
CA VAL A 239 -1.19 10.07 -1.06
C VAL A 239 -0.81 8.81 -1.85
N LEU A 240 -0.24 7.80 -1.17
CA LEU A 240 0.06 6.51 -1.80
C LEU A 240 -1.22 5.87 -2.36
N GLY A 241 -2.33 6.05 -1.64
CA GLY A 241 -3.60 5.48 -2.05
C GLY A 241 -4.23 6.11 -3.27
N VAL A 242 -3.94 7.38 -3.55
CA VAL A 242 -4.27 8.01 -4.84
C VAL A 242 -3.48 7.36 -5.98
N LEU A 243 -2.18 7.07 -5.79
CA LEU A 243 -1.35 6.43 -6.82
C LEU A 243 -1.83 4.99 -7.11
N LEU A 244 -2.01 4.17 -6.08
CA LEU A 244 -2.53 2.80 -6.23
C LEU A 244 -3.95 2.80 -6.78
N GLY A 245 -4.82 3.68 -6.26
CA GLY A 245 -6.19 3.86 -6.73
C GLY A 245 -6.25 4.30 -8.19
N TRP A 246 -5.33 5.16 -8.64
CA TRP A 246 -5.21 5.55 -10.04
C TRP A 246 -4.92 4.34 -10.93
N THR A 247 -4.00 3.44 -10.54
CA THR A 247 -3.72 2.23 -11.34
C THR A 247 -4.98 1.35 -11.50
N ARG A 248 -5.79 1.24 -10.45
CA ARG A 248 -7.09 0.56 -10.48
C ARG A 248 -8.07 1.25 -11.41
N LEU A 249 -8.27 2.56 -11.28
CA LEU A 249 -9.20 3.31 -12.13
C LEU A 249 -8.75 3.35 -13.61
N ARG A 250 -7.44 3.27 -13.87
CA ARG A 250 -6.87 3.28 -15.21
C ARG A 250 -6.97 1.94 -15.93
N THR A 251 -6.92 0.83 -15.20
CA THR A 251 -6.90 -0.54 -15.76
C THR A 251 -8.18 -1.32 -15.56
N GLY A 252 -9.01 -0.95 -14.58
CA GLY A 252 -10.10 -1.78 -14.09
C GLY A 252 -9.64 -3.00 -13.28
N SER A 253 -8.32 -3.16 -13.07
CA SER A 253 -7.73 -4.32 -12.40
C SER A 253 -7.10 -3.95 -11.07
N VAL A 254 -7.15 -4.86 -10.09
CA VAL A 254 -6.51 -4.69 -8.78
C VAL A 254 -5.01 -5.01 -8.81
N TRP A 255 -4.56 -5.86 -9.75
CA TRP A 255 -3.19 -6.38 -9.77
C TRP A 255 -2.10 -5.31 -9.89
N PRO A 256 -2.25 -4.22 -10.65
CA PRO A 256 -1.28 -3.13 -10.64
C PRO A 256 -1.09 -2.50 -9.25
N ALA A 257 -2.18 -2.35 -8.48
CA ALA A 257 -2.13 -1.87 -7.11
C ALA A 257 -1.45 -2.89 -6.19
N VAL A 258 -1.76 -4.20 -6.35
CA VAL A 258 -1.16 -5.29 -5.57
C VAL A 258 0.36 -5.33 -5.73
N PHE A 259 0.85 -5.38 -6.97
CA PHE A 259 2.29 -5.43 -7.23
C PHE A 259 3.00 -4.14 -6.87
N GLY A 260 2.35 -2.99 -7.09
CA GLY A 260 2.87 -1.71 -6.64
C GLY A 260 3.04 -1.65 -5.12
N HIS A 261 1.99 -1.99 -4.36
CA HIS A 261 2.05 -2.03 -2.90
C HIS A 261 3.11 -3.02 -2.42
N GLY A 262 3.17 -4.22 -2.99
CA GLY A 262 4.22 -5.20 -2.68
C GLY A 262 5.64 -4.65 -2.91
N ALA A 263 5.85 -3.89 -4.00
CA ALA A 263 7.13 -3.25 -4.30
C ALA A 263 7.46 -2.11 -3.33
N PHE A 264 6.48 -1.29 -2.96
CA PHE A 264 6.65 -0.24 -1.95
C PHE A 264 7.11 -0.84 -0.62
N ASN A 265 6.49 -1.94 -0.18
CA ASN A 265 6.88 -2.62 1.06
C ASN A 265 8.29 -3.24 0.95
N ALA A 266 8.63 -3.85 -0.19
CA ALA A 266 9.96 -4.41 -0.43
C ALA A 266 11.07 -3.34 -0.43
N ALA A 267 10.74 -2.12 -0.84
CA ALA A 267 11.67 -0.99 -0.90
C ALA A 267 11.77 -0.17 0.39
N ALA A 268 10.98 -0.50 1.44
CA ALA A 268 11.03 0.20 2.72
C ALA A 268 12.43 0.13 3.40
N GLY A 269 13.21 -0.90 3.10
CA GLY A 269 14.58 -1.09 3.59
C GLY A 269 15.66 -0.26 2.87
N LEU A 270 15.31 0.58 1.89
CA LEU A 270 16.30 1.39 1.16
C LEU A 270 17.02 2.45 2.01
N GLY A 271 16.36 3.01 3.03
CA GLY A 271 16.99 4.02 3.90
C GLY A 271 18.21 3.46 4.65
N PRO A 272 18.03 2.39 5.45
CA PRO A 272 19.13 1.73 6.17
C PRO A 272 20.31 1.29 5.31
N LEU A 273 20.08 1.06 4.01
CA LEU A 273 21.11 0.68 3.05
C LEU A 273 22.08 1.83 2.73
N LEU A 274 21.59 3.07 2.65
CA LEU A 274 22.31 4.19 2.03
C LEU A 274 22.88 5.20 3.03
N VAL A 275 22.32 5.25 4.25
CA VAL A 275 22.75 6.20 5.30
C VAL A 275 24.12 5.78 5.86
N ALA A 276 25.04 6.73 5.95
CA ALA A 276 26.37 6.51 6.53
C ALA A 276 26.28 6.22 8.04
N ALA A 277 27.23 5.44 8.58
CA ALA A 277 27.19 5.01 9.99
C ALA A 277 27.18 6.19 10.98
N ASP A 278 27.95 7.25 10.70
CA ASP A 278 28.09 8.43 11.56
C ASP A 278 27.12 9.56 11.18
N SER A 279 26.21 9.32 10.24
CA SER A 279 25.23 10.31 9.80
C SER A 279 24.26 10.67 10.93
N PRO A 280 23.82 11.94 11.02
CA PRO A 280 22.58 12.23 11.73
C PRO A 280 21.43 11.39 11.13
N VAL A 281 20.65 10.75 11.99
CA VAL A 281 19.47 9.98 11.55
C VAL A 281 18.24 10.88 11.72
N PRO A 282 17.66 11.40 10.63
CA PRO A 282 16.46 12.21 10.72
C PRO A 282 15.29 11.36 11.24
N PRO A 283 14.33 11.96 11.96
CA PRO A 283 13.17 11.22 12.44
C PRO A 283 12.42 10.52 11.30
N ALA A 284 11.97 9.28 11.55
CA ALA A 284 11.32 8.45 10.53
C ALA A 284 10.02 9.07 9.98
N TRP A 285 9.29 9.86 10.78
CA TRP A 285 8.13 10.63 10.31
C TRP A 285 8.47 11.68 9.25
N LEU A 286 9.72 12.15 9.19
CA LEU A 286 10.18 13.11 8.20
C LEU A 286 10.78 12.42 6.96
N ALA A 287 11.71 11.50 7.19
CA ALA A 287 12.60 10.95 6.17
C ALA A 287 12.40 9.45 5.88
N GLY A 288 11.48 8.79 6.58
CA GLY A 288 11.18 7.39 6.36
C GLY A 288 10.44 7.14 5.03
N PRO A 289 10.22 5.86 4.66
CA PRO A 289 9.53 5.49 3.42
C PRO A 289 8.10 6.08 3.31
N ALA A 290 7.41 6.22 4.45
CA ALA A 290 6.11 6.88 4.56
C ALA A 290 6.19 8.29 5.17
N GLY A 291 7.41 8.84 5.34
CA GLY A 291 7.64 10.14 5.94
C GLY A 291 7.19 11.31 5.06
N LEU A 292 7.16 12.51 5.62
CA LEU A 292 6.67 13.72 4.94
C LEU A 292 7.40 14.02 3.63
N ILE A 293 8.71 13.79 3.56
CA ILE A 293 9.50 14.05 2.34
C ILE A 293 9.07 13.11 1.21
N THR A 294 8.97 11.80 1.50
CA THR A 294 8.50 10.82 0.51
C THR A 294 7.04 11.07 0.12
N CYS A 295 6.20 11.47 1.09
CA CYS A 295 4.82 11.90 0.81
C CYS A 295 4.77 13.12 -0.12
N ALA A 296 5.65 14.10 0.07
CA ALA A 296 5.73 15.27 -0.81
C ALA A 296 6.15 14.87 -2.23
N VAL A 297 7.14 13.98 -2.37
CA VAL A 297 7.56 13.43 -3.69
C VAL A 297 6.40 12.71 -4.37
N MET A 298 5.67 11.84 -3.66
CA MET A 298 4.49 11.17 -4.19
C MET A 298 3.38 12.17 -4.56
N ALA A 299 3.16 13.21 -3.76
CA ALA A 299 2.17 14.25 -4.04
C ALA A 299 2.53 15.08 -5.29
N VAL A 300 3.81 15.35 -5.53
CA VAL A 300 4.28 15.97 -6.77
C VAL A 300 3.98 15.06 -7.97
N LEU A 301 4.23 13.75 -7.87
CA LEU A 301 3.83 12.82 -8.94
C LEU A 301 2.32 12.83 -9.17
N VAL A 302 1.51 12.83 -8.10
CA VAL A 302 0.05 12.98 -8.21
C VAL A 302 -0.31 14.26 -8.97
N ALA A 303 0.30 15.40 -8.61
CA ALA A 303 0.06 16.67 -9.30
C ALA A 303 0.44 16.63 -10.78
N VAL A 304 1.56 15.98 -11.13
CA VAL A 304 1.98 15.75 -12.53
C VAL A 304 0.96 14.90 -13.27
N LEU A 305 0.46 13.82 -12.67
CA LEU A 305 -0.58 12.97 -13.26
C LEU A 305 -1.89 13.75 -13.46
N VAL A 306 -2.25 14.63 -12.53
CA VAL A 306 -3.41 15.53 -12.65
C VAL A 306 -3.22 16.51 -13.82
N ALA A 307 -2.08 17.20 -13.88
CA ALA A 307 -1.76 18.15 -14.95
C ALA A 307 -1.73 17.46 -16.32
N ALA A 308 -1.23 16.23 -16.39
CA ALA A 308 -1.25 15.39 -17.59
C ALA A 308 -2.65 14.85 -17.94
N GLY A 309 -3.68 15.19 -17.18
CA GLY A 309 -5.08 14.81 -17.40
C GLY A 309 -5.39 13.35 -17.10
N GLN A 310 -4.56 12.65 -16.33
CA GLN A 310 -4.72 11.21 -16.05
C GLN A 310 -5.92 10.88 -15.16
N PHE A 311 -6.50 11.87 -14.48
CA PHE A 311 -7.72 11.74 -13.66
C PHE A 311 -8.99 12.23 -14.36
N ARG A 312 -8.91 12.58 -15.65
CA ARG A 312 -10.10 12.95 -16.42
C ARG A 312 -11.01 11.74 -16.62
N ARG A 313 -12.33 11.96 -16.60
CA ARG A 313 -13.34 10.89 -16.69
C ARG A 313 -13.19 10.02 -17.93
N ASP A 314 -12.77 10.59 -19.06
CA ASP A 314 -12.57 9.90 -20.33
C ASP A 314 -11.35 8.96 -20.36
N ARG A 315 -10.42 9.09 -19.41
CA ARG A 315 -9.19 8.26 -19.34
C ARG A 315 -9.19 7.23 -18.22
N LEU A 316 -10.09 7.37 -17.26
CA LEU A 316 -10.33 6.37 -16.23
C LEU A 316 -11.24 5.29 -16.83
N ASP A 317 -10.64 4.42 -17.66
CA ASP A 317 -11.30 3.34 -18.44
C ASP A 317 -12.15 2.37 -17.61
N ALA A 318 -12.06 2.44 -16.29
CA ALA A 318 -12.87 1.63 -15.43
C ALA A 318 -14.28 2.25 -15.36
N ARG A 319 -15.23 1.62 -16.06
CA ARG A 319 -16.67 1.60 -15.74
C ARG A 319 -16.88 1.00 -14.33
N LEU A 320 -16.25 1.62 -13.32
CA LEU A 320 -16.38 1.39 -11.90
C LEU A 320 -17.29 2.51 -11.41
N GLY A 321 -18.59 2.22 -11.44
CA GLY A 321 -19.63 3.21 -11.70
C GLY A 321 -20.10 2.91 -13.11
#